data_AF-A0A9X4AVY4-F1
#
_entry.id   AF-A0A9X4AVY4-F1
#
_cell.length_a   1.000
_cell.length_b   1.000
_cell.length_c   1.000
_cell.angle_alpha   90.00
_cell.angle_beta   90.00
_cell.angle_gamma   90.00
#
_symmetry.space_group_name_H-M   'P 1'
#
loop_
_entity.id
_entity.type
_entity.pdbx_description
1 polymer ?
#
loop_
_entity_poly.entity_id
_entity_poly.type
_entity_poly.pdbx_seq_one_letter_code
_entity_poly.pdbx_strand_id
1 'polypeptide(L)'
;MGTPKYPEVGDLFIDASDIKVTDITPEQIQKLTKLRDGFEAAVKNLLGLKPEDADRAGLNEKDKERLAAAFARDQRIGELLPASQKLTELLHETRQTTRHEIATILAENAAQAKRRADRVQNGAEVLGPVAPLMDYQYGPANKAAATKEKAKEPKQEV
;
A
#
# COMPACT_ATOMS: atom_id res chain seq x y z
N MET A 1 -22.03 6.18 -0.65
CA MET A 1 -21.59 4.93 -0.01
C MET A 1 -22.07 3.82 -0.91
N GLY A 2 -21.12 3.11 -1.51
CA GLY A 2 -21.42 1.99 -2.37
C GLY A 2 -21.99 0.82 -1.58
N THR A 3 -22.33 -0.23 -2.30
CA THR A 3 -22.60 -1.53 -1.67
C THR A 3 -21.29 -2.32 -1.61
N PRO A 4 -21.13 -3.30 -0.71
CA PRO A 4 -19.90 -4.09 -0.65
C PRO A 4 -19.51 -4.71 -1.99
N LYS A 5 -20.51 -5.13 -2.78
CA LYS A 5 -20.30 -5.66 -4.13
C LYS A 5 -20.02 -4.55 -5.14
N TYR A 6 -20.57 -3.36 -5.01
CA TYR A 6 -20.28 -2.24 -5.91
C TYR A 6 -19.72 -1.07 -5.10
N PRO A 7 -18.44 -1.15 -4.68
CA PRO A 7 -17.84 -0.16 -3.80
C PRO A 7 -17.59 1.14 -4.55
N GLU A 8 -17.77 2.24 -3.85
CA GLU A 8 -17.33 3.57 -4.28
C GLU A 8 -15.93 3.88 -3.76
N VAL A 9 -15.25 4.82 -4.40
CA VAL A 9 -13.94 5.30 -3.94
C VAL A 9 -14.05 5.86 -2.53
N GLY A 10 -13.30 5.28 -1.59
CA GLY A 10 -13.33 5.64 -0.18
C GLY A 10 -14.13 4.68 0.72
N ASP A 11 -14.86 3.72 0.14
CA ASP A 11 -15.48 2.66 0.93
C ASP A 11 -14.41 1.78 1.62
N LEU A 12 -14.66 1.41 2.87
CA LEU A 12 -13.72 0.63 3.70
C LEU A 12 -13.93 -0.89 3.59
N PHE A 13 -14.95 -1.32 2.87
CA PHE A 13 -15.28 -2.73 2.70
C PHE A 13 -15.58 -3.03 1.23
N ILE A 14 -14.81 -3.97 0.67
CA ILE A 14 -14.87 -4.39 -0.73
C ILE A 14 -15.07 -5.90 -0.76
N ASP A 15 -16.17 -6.35 -1.34
CA ASP A 15 -16.47 -7.77 -1.56
C ASP A 15 -16.08 -8.17 -3.00
N ALA A 16 -14.99 -8.93 -3.11
CA ALA A 16 -14.51 -9.53 -4.35
C ALA A 16 -14.66 -11.07 -4.36
N SER A 17 -15.53 -11.63 -3.50
CA SER A 17 -15.71 -13.09 -3.36
C SER A 17 -16.25 -13.77 -4.62
N ASP A 18 -16.85 -13.00 -5.54
CA ASP A 18 -17.33 -13.45 -6.85
C ASP A 18 -16.20 -13.65 -7.88
N ILE A 19 -14.98 -13.17 -7.59
CA ILE A 19 -13.86 -13.19 -8.53
C ILE A 19 -12.77 -14.15 -8.04
N LYS A 20 -12.34 -15.03 -8.94
CA LYS A 20 -11.15 -15.85 -8.71
C LYS A 20 -9.88 -15.02 -8.89
N VAL A 21 -9.33 -14.51 -7.79
CA VAL A 21 -8.04 -13.82 -7.78
C VAL A 21 -6.91 -14.80 -8.07
N THR A 22 -5.96 -14.40 -8.92
CA THR A 22 -4.79 -15.21 -9.29
C THR A 22 -3.54 -14.43 -8.92
N ASP A 23 -2.63 -15.06 -8.19
CA ASP A 23 -1.31 -14.51 -7.93
C ASP A 23 -0.41 -14.76 -9.14
N ILE A 24 0.14 -13.69 -9.71
CA ILE A 24 1.00 -13.74 -10.89
C ILE A 24 2.39 -13.20 -10.54
N THR A 25 3.41 -13.95 -10.91
CA THR A 25 4.80 -13.54 -10.75
C THR A 25 5.19 -12.48 -11.78
N PRO A 26 6.19 -11.62 -11.49
CA PRO A 26 6.70 -10.65 -12.46
C PRO A 26 7.09 -11.25 -13.81
N GLU A 27 7.62 -12.48 -13.83
CA GLU A 27 8.02 -13.21 -15.04
C GLU A 27 6.80 -13.65 -15.88
N GLN A 28 5.66 -13.91 -15.22
CA GLN A 28 4.41 -14.24 -15.91
C GLN A 28 3.75 -13.01 -16.52
N ILE A 29 3.86 -11.83 -15.88
CA ILE A 29 3.27 -10.58 -16.38
C ILE A 29 3.72 -10.32 -17.83
N GLN A 30 5.02 -10.44 -18.11
CA GLN A 30 5.58 -10.19 -19.45
C GLN A 30 4.99 -11.11 -20.53
N LYS A 31 4.50 -12.30 -20.16
CA LYS A 31 3.92 -13.27 -21.09
C LYS A 31 2.44 -13.04 -21.34
N LEU A 32 1.74 -12.36 -20.43
CA LEU A 32 0.28 -12.18 -20.43
C LEU A 32 -0.17 -10.90 -21.13
N THR A 33 0.69 -9.89 -21.28
CA THR A 33 0.34 -8.61 -21.91
C THR A 33 0.33 -8.70 -23.44
N LYS A 34 -0.78 -9.21 -24.00
CA LYS A 34 -1.01 -9.22 -25.46
C LYS A 34 -2.20 -8.39 -25.93
N LEU A 35 -2.99 -7.86 -24.98
CA LEU A 35 -4.12 -6.99 -25.28
C LEU A 35 -3.63 -5.65 -25.84
N ARG A 36 -4.34 -5.17 -26.86
CA ARG A 36 -4.07 -3.89 -27.52
C ARG A 36 -5.16 -2.89 -27.16
N ASP A 37 -4.84 -1.61 -27.28
CA ASP A 37 -5.81 -0.54 -27.16
C ASP A 37 -6.99 -0.76 -28.12
N GLY A 38 -8.19 -0.46 -27.66
CA GLY A 38 -9.42 -0.65 -28.42
C GLY A 38 -10.00 -2.06 -28.39
N PHE A 39 -9.43 -3.00 -27.63
CA PHE A 39 -9.97 -4.36 -27.51
C PHE A 39 -11.43 -4.37 -27.04
N GLU A 40 -11.84 -3.46 -26.15
CA GLU A 40 -13.22 -3.39 -25.67
C GLU A 40 -14.22 -3.17 -26.81
N ALA A 41 -13.89 -2.28 -27.75
CA ALA A 41 -14.72 -2.02 -28.92
C ALA A 41 -14.80 -3.25 -29.83
N ALA A 42 -13.67 -3.95 -30.02
CA ALA A 42 -13.63 -5.20 -30.78
C ALA A 42 -14.48 -6.30 -30.11
N VAL A 43 -14.40 -6.45 -28.79
CA VAL A 43 -15.21 -7.42 -28.03
C VAL A 43 -16.69 -7.07 -28.12
N LYS A 44 -17.07 -5.81 -27.89
CA LYS A 44 -18.47 -5.35 -28.02
C LYS A 44 -19.03 -5.59 -29.43
N ASN A 45 -18.24 -5.33 -30.47
CA ASN A 45 -18.63 -5.63 -31.84
C ASN A 45 -18.89 -7.14 -32.05
N LEU A 46 -17.96 -8.00 -31.61
CA LEU A 46 -18.12 -9.45 -31.72
C LEU A 46 -19.35 -9.98 -30.95
N LEU A 47 -19.59 -9.46 -29.74
CA LEU A 47 -20.74 -9.85 -28.92
C LEU A 47 -22.07 -9.30 -29.47
N GLY A 48 -22.03 -8.17 -30.19
CA GLY A 48 -23.20 -7.55 -30.82
C GLY A 48 -23.55 -8.10 -32.21
N LEU A 49 -22.73 -8.98 -32.80
CA LEU A 49 -23.00 -9.60 -34.09
C LEU A 49 -24.29 -10.43 -34.04
N LYS A 50 -25.12 -10.28 -35.08
CA LYS A 50 -26.28 -11.14 -35.30
C LYS A 50 -25.82 -12.60 -35.48
N PRO A 51 -26.62 -13.60 -35.06
CA PRO A 51 -26.26 -15.01 -35.21
C PRO A 51 -25.92 -15.40 -36.66
N GLU A 52 -26.68 -14.88 -37.63
CA GLU A 52 -26.46 -15.12 -39.07
C GLU A 52 -25.10 -14.61 -39.57
N ASP A 53 -24.69 -13.42 -39.11
CA ASP A 53 -23.41 -12.83 -39.49
C ASP A 53 -22.24 -13.53 -38.78
N ALA A 54 -22.46 -14.00 -37.55
CA ALA A 54 -21.49 -14.80 -36.81
C ALA A 54 -21.27 -16.19 -37.46
N ASP A 55 -22.33 -16.86 -37.90
CA ASP A 55 -22.26 -18.14 -38.60
C ASP A 55 -21.56 -17.99 -39.96
N ARG A 56 -21.89 -16.95 -40.73
CA ARG A 56 -21.18 -16.61 -41.98
C ARG A 56 -19.70 -16.31 -41.77
N ALA A 57 -19.34 -15.71 -40.63
CA ALA A 57 -17.95 -15.45 -40.26
C ALA A 57 -17.24 -16.69 -39.69
N GLY A 58 -17.93 -17.83 -39.55
CA GLY A 58 -17.38 -19.07 -38.99
C GLY A 58 -17.05 -18.97 -37.49
N LEU A 59 -17.72 -18.08 -36.76
CA LEU A 59 -17.50 -17.88 -35.32
C LEU A 59 -18.26 -18.94 -34.52
N ASN A 60 -17.54 -19.60 -33.60
CA ASN A 60 -18.14 -20.56 -32.70
C ASN A 60 -18.89 -19.86 -31.56
N GLU A 61 -20.18 -20.17 -31.38
CA GLU A 61 -21.01 -19.59 -30.32
C GLU A 61 -20.42 -19.83 -28.92
N LYS A 62 -19.83 -21.01 -28.68
CA LYS A 62 -19.18 -21.31 -27.38
C LYS A 62 -18.00 -20.39 -27.09
N ASP A 63 -17.28 -19.94 -28.11
CA ASP A 63 -16.16 -19.01 -27.94
C ASP A 63 -16.67 -17.59 -27.70
N LYS A 64 -17.81 -17.20 -28.28
CA LYS A 64 -18.50 -15.94 -27.96
C LYS A 64 -18.97 -15.92 -26.50
N GLU A 65 -19.56 -17.02 -26.01
CA GLU A 65 -19.96 -17.16 -24.60
C GLU A 65 -18.76 -17.05 -23.64
N ARG A 66 -17.66 -17.74 -23.96
CA ARG A 66 -16.42 -17.66 -23.18
C ARG A 66 -15.86 -16.23 -23.18
N LEU A 67 -15.88 -15.56 -24.33
CA LEU A 67 -15.43 -14.17 -24.46
C LEU A 67 -16.30 -13.24 -23.62
N ALA A 68 -17.62 -13.39 -23.66
CA ALA A 68 -18.55 -12.61 -22.86
C ALA A 68 -18.30 -12.79 -21.36
N ALA A 69 -18.11 -14.03 -20.90
CA ALA A 69 -17.82 -14.32 -19.50
C ALA A 69 -16.46 -13.76 -19.05
N ALA A 70 -15.43 -13.85 -19.90
CA ALA A 70 -14.12 -13.28 -19.61
C ALA A 70 -14.17 -11.74 -19.57
N PHE A 71 -14.88 -11.12 -20.51
CA PHE A 71 -15.02 -9.67 -20.58
C PHE A 71 -15.83 -9.11 -19.40
N ALA A 72 -16.93 -9.76 -19.02
CA ALA A 72 -17.70 -9.37 -17.84
C ALA A 72 -16.85 -9.43 -16.56
N ARG A 73 -15.98 -10.45 -16.43
CA ARG A 73 -15.03 -10.55 -15.31
C ARG A 73 -13.99 -9.42 -15.34
N ASP A 74 -13.46 -9.09 -16.51
CA ASP A 74 -12.51 -7.99 -16.66
C ASP A 74 -13.11 -6.63 -16.26
N GLN A 75 -14.32 -6.34 -16.76
CA GLN A 75 -15.06 -5.13 -16.36
C GLN A 75 -15.31 -5.08 -14.85
N ARG A 76 -15.72 -6.22 -14.28
CA ARG A 76 -15.94 -6.37 -12.84
C ARG A 76 -14.67 -6.09 -12.04
N ILE A 77 -13.51 -6.57 -12.49
CA ILE A 77 -12.21 -6.24 -11.88
C ILE A 77 -11.94 -4.73 -12.00
N GLY A 78 -12.18 -4.15 -13.18
CA GLY A 78 -12.03 -2.72 -13.44
C GLY A 78 -12.85 -1.82 -12.49
N GLU A 79 -14.06 -2.24 -12.12
CA GLU A 79 -14.90 -1.53 -11.13
C GLU A 79 -14.31 -1.55 -9.72
N LEU A 80 -13.70 -2.66 -9.31
CA LEU A 80 -13.15 -2.84 -7.96
C LEU A 80 -11.77 -2.19 -7.77
N LEU A 81 -11.01 -2.02 -8.86
CA LEU A 81 -9.63 -1.52 -8.80
C LEU A 81 -9.52 -0.11 -8.19
N PRO A 82 -10.30 0.91 -8.61
CA PRO A 82 -10.21 2.25 -8.04
C PRO A 82 -10.48 2.28 -6.53
N ALA A 83 -11.49 1.54 -6.06
CA ALA A 83 -11.82 1.47 -4.64
C ALA A 83 -10.70 0.79 -3.84
N SER A 84 -10.15 -0.32 -4.34
CA SER A 84 -9.05 -1.03 -3.66
C SER A 84 -7.75 -0.24 -3.61
N GLN A 85 -7.43 0.50 -4.67
CA GLN A 85 -6.31 1.44 -4.69
C GLN A 85 -6.48 2.53 -3.63
N LYS A 86 -7.67 3.15 -3.55
CA LYS A 86 -7.93 4.17 -2.54
C LYS A 86 -7.91 3.61 -1.12
N LEU A 87 -8.45 2.42 -0.89
CA LEU A 87 -8.35 1.76 0.42
C LEU A 87 -6.88 1.55 0.82
N THR A 88 -6.03 1.14 -0.11
CA THR A 88 -4.59 0.97 0.13
C THR A 88 -3.93 2.30 0.50
N GLU A 89 -4.26 3.38 -0.20
CA GLU A 89 -3.79 4.74 0.11
C GLU A 89 -4.21 5.16 1.53
N LEU A 90 -5.49 4.98 1.88
CA LEU A 90 -6.01 5.30 3.22
C LEU A 90 -5.31 4.52 4.33
N LEU A 91 -4.96 3.25 4.09
CA LEU A 91 -4.18 2.44 5.03
C LEU A 91 -2.76 2.98 5.21
N HIS A 92 -2.12 3.45 4.13
CA HIS A 92 -0.81 4.10 4.21
C HIS A 92 -0.86 5.42 4.99
N GLU A 93 -1.86 6.25 4.73
CA GLU A 93 -2.10 7.51 5.45
C GLU A 93 -2.36 7.25 6.94
N THR A 94 -3.26 6.31 7.25
CA THR A 94 -3.59 5.92 8.63
C THR A 94 -2.36 5.36 9.36
N ARG A 95 -1.53 4.58 8.67
CA ARG A 95 -0.26 4.10 9.24
C ARG A 95 0.67 5.25 9.58
N GLN A 96 0.72 6.29 8.74
CA GLN A 96 1.57 7.45 8.97
C GLN A 96 1.10 8.29 10.15
N THR A 97 -0.20 8.54 10.28
CA THR A 97 -0.78 9.26 11.42
C THR A 97 -0.58 8.49 12.72
N THR A 98 -0.82 7.17 12.71
CA THR A 98 -0.58 6.28 13.86
C THR A 98 0.90 6.30 14.28
N ARG A 99 1.82 6.28 13.32
CA ARG A 99 3.26 6.36 13.61
C ARG A 99 3.67 7.69 14.25
N HIS A 100 3.05 8.78 13.80
CA HIS A 100 3.28 10.08 14.41
C HIS A 100 2.80 10.10 15.87
N GLU A 101 1.62 9.56 16.14
CA GLU A 101 1.10 9.40 17.51
C GLU A 101 2.03 8.56 18.39
N ILE A 102 2.48 7.40 17.88
CA ILE A 102 3.47 6.55 18.56
C ILE A 102 4.73 7.36 18.88
N ALA A 103 5.27 8.13 17.93
CA ALA A 103 6.46 8.93 18.15
C ALA A 103 6.28 9.99 19.24
N THR A 104 5.12 10.66 19.28
CA THR A 104 4.76 11.62 20.35
C THR A 104 4.73 10.93 21.71
N ILE A 105 4.05 9.78 21.81
CA ILE A 105 3.97 8.99 23.05
C ILE A 105 5.37 8.55 23.51
N LEU A 106 6.22 8.08 22.60
CA LEU A 106 7.60 7.69 22.91
C LEU A 106 8.41 8.87 23.45
N ALA A 107 8.30 10.04 22.82
CA ALA A 107 9.01 11.26 23.24
C ALA A 107 8.58 11.72 24.64
N GLU A 108 7.27 11.70 24.91
CA GLU A 108 6.72 12.05 26.22
C GLU A 108 7.21 11.08 27.30
N ASN A 109 7.14 9.78 27.05
CA ASN A 109 7.62 8.75 27.99
C ASN A 109 9.12 8.87 28.25
N ALA A 110 9.93 9.12 27.22
CA ALA A 110 11.36 9.38 27.38
C ALA A 110 11.60 10.61 28.28
N ALA A 111 10.90 11.71 28.04
CA ALA A 111 11.00 12.91 28.86
C ALA A 111 10.54 12.68 30.31
N GLN A 112 9.50 11.88 30.53
CA GLN A 112 9.04 11.50 31.86
C GLN A 112 10.07 10.65 32.62
N ALA A 113 10.61 9.61 31.98
CA ALA A 113 11.64 8.75 32.58
C ALA A 113 12.90 9.54 32.92
N LYS A 114 13.33 10.45 32.03
CA LYS A 114 14.44 11.37 32.31
C LYS A 114 14.16 12.27 33.52
N ARG A 115 13.01 12.96 33.55
CA ARG A 115 12.61 13.80 34.70
C ARG A 115 12.52 13.02 36.01
N ARG A 116 12.16 11.74 35.96
CA ARG A 116 12.13 10.87 37.15
C ARG A 116 13.54 10.53 37.61
N ALA A 117 14.42 10.16 36.68
CA ALA A 117 15.82 9.85 36.97
C ALA A 117 16.55 11.05 37.60
N ASP A 118 16.30 12.26 37.11
CA ASP A 118 16.90 13.51 37.63
C ASP A 118 16.52 13.81 39.09
N ARG A 119 15.43 13.21 39.62
CA ARG A 119 14.91 13.46 40.97
C ARG A 119 15.30 12.41 42.01
N VAL A 120 15.98 11.34 41.60
CA VAL A 120 16.34 10.23 42.49
C VAL A 120 17.85 10.03 42.54
N GLN A 121 18.38 9.57 43.68
CA GLN A 121 19.82 9.39 43.87
C GLN A 121 20.42 8.33 42.92
N ASN A 122 19.64 7.31 42.56
CA ASN A 122 20.04 6.24 41.64
C ASN A 122 19.40 6.40 40.25
N GLY A 123 19.49 7.58 39.63
CA GLY A 123 18.85 7.85 38.33
C GLY A 123 19.24 6.86 37.21
N ALA A 124 20.46 6.31 37.26
CA ALA A 124 20.91 5.29 36.31
C ALA A 124 20.09 3.98 36.38
N GLU A 125 19.64 3.57 37.57
CA GLU A 125 18.78 2.38 37.72
C GLU A 125 17.39 2.61 37.12
N VAL A 126 16.92 3.87 37.09
CA VAL A 126 15.66 4.26 36.43
C VAL A 126 15.80 4.25 34.91
N LEU A 127 16.94 4.73 34.38
CA LEU A 127 17.15 4.84 32.94
C LEU A 127 17.60 3.52 32.29
N GLY A 128 18.28 2.64 33.03
CA GLY A 128 18.80 1.37 32.51
C GLY A 128 17.77 0.54 31.76
N PRO A 129 16.58 0.26 32.33
CA PRO A 129 15.53 -0.50 31.66
C PRO A 129 14.96 0.16 30.40
N VAL A 130 15.05 1.48 30.28
CA VAL A 130 14.54 2.26 29.13
C VAL A 130 15.65 2.81 28.24
N ALA A 131 16.88 2.29 28.36
CA ALA A 131 18.02 2.75 27.56
C ALA A 131 17.76 2.74 26.04
N PRO A 132 17.13 1.70 25.44
CA PRO A 132 16.81 1.72 24.01
C PRO A 132 15.87 2.86 23.59
N LEU A 133 14.95 3.26 24.47
CA LEU A 133 14.06 4.41 24.24
C LEU A 133 14.86 5.72 24.27
N MET A 134 15.79 5.85 25.22
CA MET A 134 16.66 7.02 25.32
C MET A 134 17.57 7.14 24.10
N ASP A 135 18.14 6.02 23.64
CA ASP A 135 18.97 5.97 22.43
C ASP A 135 18.17 6.32 21.18
N TYR A 136 16.95 5.82 21.04
CA TYR A 136 16.06 6.18 19.94
C TYR A 136 15.73 7.67 19.94
N GLN A 137 15.30 8.21 21.09
CA GLN A 137 14.81 9.58 21.20
C GLN A 137 15.93 10.63 21.11
N TYR A 138 17.07 10.37 21.76
CA TYR A 138 18.15 11.36 21.91
C TYR A 138 19.40 11.03 21.08
N GLY A 139 19.53 9.81 20.55
CA GLY A 139 20.66 9.39 19.73
C GLY A 139 20.97 10.31 18.54
N PRO A 140 19.97 10.76 17.76
CA PRO A 140 20.22 11.71 16.68
C PRO A 140 20.80 13.05 17.15
N ALA A 141 20.28 13.61 18.25
CA ALA A 141 20.77 14.86 18.82
C ALA A 141 22.20 14.70 19.37
N ASN A 142 22.48 13.59 20.06
CA ASN A 142 23.81 13.27 20.59
C ASN A 142 24.84 13.11 19.46
N LYS A 143 24.48 12.41 18.37
CA LYS A 143 25.33 12.28 17.17
C LYS A 143 25.59 13.64 16.52
N ALA A 144 24.56 14.49 16.39
CA ALA A 144 24.71 15.81 15.81
C ALA A 144 25.63 16.71 16.66
N ALA A 145 25.52 16.66 17.99
CA ALA A 145 26.40 17.38 18.91
C ALA A 145 27.85 16.91 18.78
N ALA A 146 28.09 15.59 18.81
CA ALA A 146 29.42 15.01 18.68
C ALA A 146 30.09 15.38 17.33
N THR A 147 29.34 15.40 16.23
CA THR A 147 29.87 15.83 14.92
C THR A 147 30.27 17.31 14.94
N LYS A 148 29.50 18.18 15.59
CA LYS A 148 29.83 19.61 15.72
C LYS A 148 31.07 19.84 16.59
N GLU A 149 31.26 19.06 17.64
CA GLU A 149 32.46 19.14 18.50
C GLU A 149 33.71 18.72 17.72
N LYS A 150 33.67 17.59 17.02
CA LYS A 150 34.79 17.13 16.17
C LYS A 150 35.17 18.13 15.07
N ALA A 151 34.19 18.84 14.51
CA ALA A 151 34.46 19.85 13.49
C ALA A 151 35.14 21.12 14.02
N LYS A 152 35.10 21.37 15.34
CA LYS A 152 35.76 22.52 15.99
C LYS A 152 37.22 22.23 16.36
N GLU A 153 37.62 20.97 16.42
CA GLU A 153 39.01 20.61 16.66
C GLU A 153 39.83 20.98 15.41
N PRO A 154 40.88 21.81 15.53
CA PRO A 154 41.68 22.20 14.38
C PRO A 154 42.28 20.94 13.76
N LYS A 155 42.06 20.77 12.45
CA LYS A 155 42.75 19.72 11.68
C LYS A 155 44.24 19.96 11.86
N GLN A 156 44.91 19.06 12.59
CA GLN A 156 46.37 19.03 12.60
C GLN A 156 46.80 18.81 11.15
N GLU A 157 47.38 19.83 10.52
CA GLU A 157 48.01 19.70 9.22
C GLU A 157 49.16 18.70 9.36
N VAL A 158 49.04 17.58 8.65
CA VAL A 158 50.09 16.56 8.50
C VAL A 158 50.84 16.84 7.22
#